data_AF-A0A7S3B2T3-F1
#
_entry.id   AF-A0A7S3B2T3-F1
#
_cell.length_a   1.000
_cell.length_b   1.000
_cell.length_c   1.000
_cell.angle_alpha   90.00
_cell.angle_beta   90.00
_cell.angle_gamma   90.00
#
_symmetry.space_group_name_H-M   'P 1'
#
loop_
_entity.id
_entity.type
_entity.pdbx_description
1 polymer ?
#
loop_
_entity_poly.entity_id
_entity_poly.type
_entity_poly.pdbx_seq_one_letter_code
_entity_poly.pdbx_strand_id
1 'polypeptide(L)'
;ATEVCICCNTAHPFARSAAAAVCIPFLDMIVATAEAALLHLRPSQKRPLWVGILSTDATLEMGLYQEALRDAALRLLGCADMVTVLLPGEESVRTVQDCILAIKAGALDGVGERIEVEAKRLVAEGAQCVITGCTELPVCFNEDSHPAFPTPI
;
A
#
# COMPACT_ATOMS: atom_id res chain seq x y z
N ALA A 1 -26.49 2.09 -8.16
CA ALA A 1 -25.07 2.15 -8.58
C ALA A 1 -24.85 1.05 -9.60
N THR A 2 -24.08 1.31 -10.65
CA THR A 2 -23.72 0.33 -11.69
C THR A 2 -22.40 -0.38 -11.40
N GLU A 3 -21.57 0.21 -10.53
CA GLU A 3 -20.30 -0.32 -10.02
C GLU A 3 -20.13 0.10 -8.55
N VAL A 4 -19.27 -0.59 -7.80
CA VAL A 4 -18.96 -0.29 -6.39
C VAL A 4 -17.45 -0.24 -6.16
N CYS A 5 -17.01 0.68 -5.31
CA CYS A 5 -15.67 0.70 -4.72
C CYS A 5 -15.79 0.87 -3.20
N ILE A 6 -14.77 0.45 -2.43
CA ILE A 6 -14.72 0.65 -0.98
C ILE A 6 -13.43 1.32 -0.59
N CYS A 7 -13.51 2.48 0.07
CA CYS A 7 -12.37 3.27 0.52
C CYS A 7 -11.78 2.78 1.87
N CYS A 8 -11.53 1.48 2.01
CA CYS A 8 -10.90 0.91 3.19
C CYS A 8 -10.21 -0.42 2.85
N ASN A 9 -8.90 -0.50 3.05
CA ASN A 9 -8.11 -1.69 2.69
C ASN A 9 -8.61 -2.96 3.40
N THR A 10 -8.79 -2.90 4.72
CA THR A 10 -9.22 -4.05 5.54
C THR A 10 -10.64 -4.54 5.21
N ALA A 11 -11.46 -3.73 4.53
CA ALA A 11 -12.79 -4.13 4.10
C ALA A 11 -12.80 -4.95 2.79
N HIS A 12 -11.70 -4.98 2.03
CA HIS A 12 -11.68 -5.56 0.68
C HIS A 12 -12.04 -7.06 0.61
N PRO A 13 -11.59 -7.94 1.52
CA PRO A 13 -11.99 -9.35 1.48
C PRO A 13 -13.52 -9.52 1.56
N PHE A 14 -14.18 -8.71 2.39
CA PHE A 14 -15.63 -8.70 2.55
C PHE A 14 -16.31 -8.03 1.36
N ALA A 15 -15.74 -6.94 0.84
CA ALA A 15 -16.23 -6.20 -0.31
C ALA A 15 -16.30 -7.09 -1.57
N ARG A 16 -15.23 -7.83 -1.85
CA ARG A 16 -15.14 -8.80 -2.95
C ARG A 16 -16.27 -9.83 -2.86
N SER A 17 -16.44 -10.41 -1.66
CA SER A 17 -17.47 -11.42 -1.40
C SER A 17 -18.88 -10.86 -1.57
N ALA A 18 -19.14 -9.65 -1.04
CA ALA A 18 -20.43 -8.99 -1.15
C ALA A 18 -20.77 -8.63 -2.59
N ALA A 19 -19.84 -8.04 -3.33
CA ALA A 19 -20.03 -7.67 -4.73
C ALA A 19 -20.29 -8.90 -5.63
N ALA A 20 -19.57 -9.99 -5.39
CA ALA A 20 -19.80 -11.26 -6.08
C ALA A 20 -21.20 -11.82 -5.80
N ALA A 21 -21.69 -11.72 -4.56
CA ALA A 21 -23.02 -12.22 -4.18
C ALA A 21 -24.18 -11.46 -4.83
N VAL A 22 -23.98 -10.19 -5.17
CA VAL A 22 -25.00 -9.34 -5.84
C VAL A 22 -24.72 -9.09 -7.32
N CYS A 23 -23.69 -9.73 -7.88
CA CYS A 23 -23.29 -9.62 -9.29
C CYS A 23 -23.05 -8.17 -9.77
N ILE A 24 -22.49 -7.31 -8.92
CA ILE A 24 -22.13 -5.93 -9.29
C ILE A 24 -20.61 -5.85 -9.50
N PRO A 25 -20.12 -5.18 -10.56
CA PRO A 25 -18.70 -4.95 -10.75
C PRO A 25 -18.07 -4.23 -9.55
N PHE A 26 -16.93 -4.75 -9.09
CA PHE A 26 -16.17 -4.20 -7.98
C PHE A 26 -14.83 -3.62 -8.46
N LEU A 27 -14.64 -2.33 -8.25
CA LEU A 27 -13.36 -1.67 -8.45
C LEU A 27 -12.51 -1.85 -7.19
N ASP A 28 -11.56 -2.77 -7.28
CA ASP A 28 -10.68 -3.16 -6.18
C ASP A 28 -9.45 -2.24 -6.10
N MET A 29 -9.35 -1.43 -5.04
CA MET A 29 -8.21 -0.50 -4.93
C MET A 29 -6.90 -1.25 -4.69
N ILE A 30 -6.91 -2.39 -3.99
CA ILE A 30 -5.68 -3.14 -3.67
C ILE A 30 -5.02 -3.57 -4.97
N VAL A 31 -5.83 -4.11 -5.88
CA VAL A 31 -5.37 -4.52 -7.21
C VAL A 31 -4.90 -3.31 -8.02
N ALA A 32 -5.69 -2.23 -8.05
CA ALA A 32 -5.34 -1.02 -8.79
C ALA A 32 -4.02 -0.39 -8.31
N THR A 33 -3.83 -0.29 -6.98
CA THR A 33 -2.62 0.26 -6.35
C THR A 33 -1.40 -0.63 -6.60
N ALA A 34 -1.54 -1.96 -6.51
CA ALA A 34 -0.44 -2.88 -6.83
C ALA A 34 0.00 -2.75 -8.30
N GLU A 35 -0.95 -2.63 -9.23
CA GLU A 35 -0.67 -2.44 -10.65
C GLU A 35 -0.01 -1.08 -10.91
N ALA A 36 -0.51 -0.01 -10.29
CA ALA A 36 0.07 1.32 -10.38
C ALA A 36 1.51 1.33 -9.88
N ALA A 37 1.79 0.65 -8.75
CA ALA A 37 3.15 0.53 -8.21
C ALA A 37 4.11 -0.15 -9.18
N LEU A 38 3.71 -1.28 -9.76
CA LEU A 38 4.57 -1.97 -10.73
C LEU A 38 4.73 -1.16 -12.03
N LEU A 39 3.67 -0.54 -12.54
CA LEU A 39 3.73 0.30 -13.74
C LEU A 39 4.66 1.51 -13.55
N HIS A 40 4.64 2.12 -12.37
CA HIS A 40 5.54 3.21 -12.00
C HIS A 40 7.01 2.74 -12.00
N LEU A 41 7.27 1.54 -11.49
CA LEU A 41 8.62 0.99 -11.40
C LEU A 41 9.14 0.35 -12.69
N ARG A 42 8.26 -0.04 -13.64
CA ARG A 42 8.62 -0.75 -14.89
C ARG A 42 9.76 -0.12 -15.71
N PRO A 43 9.87 1.21 -15.88
CA PRO A 43 10.96 1.81 -16.65
C PRO A 43 12.35 1.55 -16.03
N SER A 44 12.40 1.26 -14.72
CA SER A 44 13.64 0.89 -14.04
C SER A 44 14.02 -0.55 -14.41
N GLN A 45 15.03 -0.72 -15.27
CA GLN A 45 15.46 -2.03 -15.75
C GLN A 45 16.14 -2.92 -14.68
N LYS A 46 16.27 -2.43 -13.44
CA LYS A 46 16.84 -3.20 -12.31
C LYS A 46 15.74 -4.09 -11.73
N ARG A 47 15.93 -5.39 -11.89
CA ARG A 47 15.05 -6.45 -11.37
C ARG A 47 15.81 -7.24 -10.28
N PRO A 48 15.13 -7.79 -9.26
CA PRO A 48 13.69 -7.68 -9.00
C PRO A 48 13.29 -6.26 -8.57
N LEU A 49 12.00 -5.93 -8.67
CA LEU A 49 11.42 -4.69 -8.16
C LEU A 49 11.17 -4.82 -6.65
N TRP A 50 11.44 -3.78 -5.87
CA TRP A 50 11.29 -3.82 -4.41
C TRP A 50 10.24 -2.79 -3.98
N VAL A 51 9.16 -3.27 -3.37
CA VAL A 51 8.01 -2.43 -2.95
C VAL A 51 7.85 -2.53 -1.45
N GLY A 52 7.96 -1.41 -0.75
CA GLY A 52 7.66 -1.31 0.67
C GLY A 52 6.15 -1.15 0.91
N ILE A 53 5.64 -1.61 2.05
CA ILE A 53 4.23 -1.41 2.44
C ILE A 53 4.17 -0.84 3.86
N LEU A 54 3.57 0.34 4.01
CA LEU A 54 3.13 0.84 5.31
C LEU A 54 1.62 0.71 5.40
N SER A 55 1.13 0.06 6.46
CA SER A 55 -0.30 -0.22 6.61
C SER A 55 -0.63 -0.58 8.07
N THR A 56 -1.91 -0.76 8.36
CA THR A 56 -2.37 -1.45 9.58
C THR A 56 -1.84 -2.89 9.63
N ASP A 57 -1.68 -3.38 10.86
CA ASP A 57 -1.38 -4.78 11.18
C ASP A 57 -2.31 -5.77 10.45
N ALA A 58 -3.62 -5.54 10.51
CA ALA A 58 -4.61 -6.42 9.90
C ALA A 58 -4.44 -6.55 8.37
N THR A 59 -4.13 -5.46 7.67
CA THR A 59 -3.88 -5.50 6.21
C THR A 59 -2.61 -6.29 5.90
N LEU A 60 -1.57 -6.16 6.72
CA LEU A 60 -0.31 -6.90 6.55
C LEU A 60 -0.51 -8.39 6.81
N GLU A 61 -1.19 -8.75 7.90
CA GLU A 61 -1.52 -10.13 8.27
C GLU A 61 -2.39 -10.83 7.22
N MET A 62 -3.36 -10.11 6.65
CA MET A 62 -4.21 -10.62 5.57
C MET A 62 -3.47 -10.77 4.23
N GLY A 63 -2.25 -10.24 4.10
CA GLY A 63 -1.47 -10.38 2.87
C GLY A 63 -2.01 -9.61 1.67
N LEU A 64 -2.88 -8.60 1.87
CA LEU A 64 -3.69 -8.02 0.78
C LEU A 64 -2.84 -7.51 -0.38
N TYR A 65 -1.83 -6.70 -0.08
CA TYR A 65 -0.94 -6.12 -1.08
C TYR A 65 0.14 -7.10 -1.53
N GLN A 66 0.57 -8.01 -0.65
CA GLN A 66 1.55 -9.05 -0.98
C GLN A 66 1.02 -9.98 -2.08
N GLU A 67 -0.24 -10.41 -1.97
CA GLU A 67 -0.92 -11.20 -2.98
C GLU A 67 -1.17 -10.39 -4.26
N ALA A 68 -1.70 -9.18 -4.13
CA ALA A 68 -2.00 -8.33 -5.29
C ALA A 68 -0.74 -7.96 -6.10
N LEU A 69 0.39 -7.68 -5.44
CA LEU A 69 1.66 -7.40 -6.12
C LEU A 69 2.20 -8.63 -6.84
N ARG A 70 2.11 -9.81 -6.22
CA ARG A 70 2.52 -11.08 -6.84
C ARG A 70 1.72 -11.38 -8.10
N ASP A 71 0.40 -11.25 -8.02
CA ASP A 71 -0.52 -11.52 -9.13
C ASP A 71 -0.35 -10.47 -10.24
N ALA A 72 -0.20 -9.19 -9.87
CA ALA A 72 0.13 -8.13 -10.80
C ALA A 72 1.47 -8.39 -11.48
N ALA A 73 2.53 -8.79 -10.77
CA ALA A 73 3.83 -9.10 -11.34
C ALA A 73 3.77 -10.25 -12.35
N LEU A 74 3.03 -11.32 -12.06
CA LEU A 74 2.80 -12.40 -13.00
C LEU A 74 2.13 -11.89 -14.29
N ARG A 75 1.07 -11.08 -14.16
CA ARG A 75 0.28 -10.56 -15.30
C ARG A 75 1.03 -9.50 -16.12
N LEU A 76 1.78 -8.63 -15.44
CA LEU A 76 2.39 -7.43 -16.00
C LEU A 76 3.84 -7.66 -16.45
N LEU A 77 4.59 -8.46 -15.71
CA LEU A 77 6.03 -8.69 -15.90
C LEU A 77 6.35 -10.11 -16.36
N GLY A 78 5.37 -11.02 -16.34
CA GLY A 78 5.49 -12.41 -16.82
C GLY A 78 6.02 -13.38 -15.77
N CYS A 79 6.33 -12.93 -14.55
CA CYS A 79 6.83 -13.78 -13.47
C CYS A 79 6.50 -13.16 -12.10
N ALA A 80 6.08 -13.98 -11.16
CA ALA A 80 5.72 -13.54 -9.81
C ALA A 80 6.95 -13.09 -8.99
N ASP A 81 8.10 -13.74 -9.17
CA ASP A 81 9.35 -13.47 -8.44
C ASP A 81 10.07 -12.20 -8.91
N MET A 82 9.43 -11.44 -9.81
CA MET A 82 9.93 -10.16 -10.30
C MET A 82 9.72 -9.02 -9.30
N VAL A 83 8.95 -9.25 -8.23
CA VAL A 83 8.69 -8.30 -7.16
C VAL A 83 9.08 -8.90 -5.81
N THR A 84 9.78 -8.12 -5.00
CA THR A 84 10.08 -8.37 -3.60
C THR A 84 9.32 -7.36 -2.77
N VAL A 85 8.64 -7.83 -1.73
CA VAL A 85 7.85 -6.97 -0.84
C VAL A 85 8.60 -6.79 0.47
N LEU A 86 8.79 -5.53 0.88
CA LEU A 86 9.41 -5.18 2.14
C LEU A 86 8.32 -4.76 3.14
N LEU A 87 8.36 -5.37 4.32
CA LEU A 87 7.42 -5.11 5.39
C LEU A 87 8.14 -4.45 6.58
N PRO A 88 7.50 -3.50 7.26
CA PRO A 88 8.04 -2.92 8.48
C PRO A 88 8.21 -3.97 9.57
N GLY A 89 9.23 -3.82 10.42
CA GLY A 89 9.37 -4.61 11.64
C GLY A 89 8.28 -4.29 12.67
N GLU A 90 8.16 -5.10 13.73
CA GLU A 90 7.08 -4.98 14.72
C GLU A 90 6.95 -3.59 15.35
N GLU A 91 8.07 -2.95 15.70
CA GLU A 91 8.07 -1.59 16.27
C GLU A 91 7.58 -0.54 15.26
N SER A 92 8.00 -0.69 14.00
CA SER A 92 7.54 0.14 12.88
C SER A 92 6.05 -0.03 12.64
N VAL A 93 5.53 -1.26 12.68
CA VAL A 93 4.09 -1.54 12.56
C VAL A 93 3.30 -0.82 13.66
N ARG A 94 3.75 -0.91 14.93
CA ARG A 94 3.10 -0.19 16.03
C ARG A 94 3.12 1.33 15.82
N THR A 95 4.26 1.87 15.39
CA THR A 95 4.40 3.30 15.10
C THR A 95 3.44 3.76 14.00
N VAL A 96 3.32 3.00 12.91
CA VAL A 96 2.39 3.27 11.80
C VAL A 96 0.94 3.18 12.28
N GLN A 97 0.60 2.17 13.10
CA GLN A 97 -0.73 2.02 13.69
C GLN A 97 -1.11 3.23 14.55
N ASP A 98 -0.20 3.69 15.41
CA ASP A 98 -0.41 4.88 16.25
C ASP A 98 -0.62 6.14 15.40
N CYS A 99 0.12 6.28 14.30
CA CYS A 99 -0.06 7.38 13.34
C CYS A 99 -1.44 7.32 12.68
N ILE A 100 -1.88 6.14 12.23
CA ILE A 100 -3.21 5.94 11.63
C ILE A 100 -4.31 6.33 12.64
N LEU A 101 -4.20 5.90 13.90
CA LEU A 101 -5.16 6.25 14.95
C LEU A 101 -5.15 7.76 15.26
N ALA A 102 -3.99 8.40 15.28
CA ALA A 102 -3.87 9.84 15.47
C ALA A 102 -4.56 10.62 14.33
N ILE A 103 -4.39 10.18 13.07
CA ILE A 103 -5.07 10.77 11.91
C ILE A 103 -6.58 10.62 12.03
N LYS A 104 -7.08 9.44 12.41
CA LYS A 104 -8.52 9.22 12.66
C LYS A 104 -9.07 10.15 13.75
N ALA A 105 -8.25 10.49 14.74
CA ALA A 105 -8.61 11.40 15.83
C ALA A 105 -8.43 12.89 15.46
N GLY A 106 -7.89 13.22 14.28
CA GLY A 106 -7.57 14.59 13.87
C GLY A 106 -6.33 15.18 14.55
N ALA A 107 -5.52 14.36 15.23
CA ALA A 107 -4.29 14.77 15.90
C ALA A 107 -3.10 14.66 14.94
N LEU A 108 -2.97 15.62 14.01
CA LEU A 108 -2.05 15.52 12.86
C LEU A 108 -0.62 15.99 13.15
N ASP A 109 -0.40 16.70 14.26
CA ASP A 109 0.90 17.28 14.60
C ASP A 109 2.00 16.21 14.70
N GLY A 110 3.05 16.37 13.89
CA GLY A 110 4.19 15.44 13.88
C GLY A 110 3.89 14.05 13.30
N VAL A 111 2.70 13.81 12.75
CA VAL A 111 2.34 12.48 12.21
C VAL A 111 3.06 12.21 10.89
N GLY A 112 3.11 13.19 9.98
CA GLY A 112 3.75 13.03 8.67
C GLY A 112 5.22 12.65 8.80
N GLU A 113 5.95 13.33 9.68
CA GLU A 113 7.38 13.09 9.94
C GLU A 113 7.62 11.69 10.53
N ARG A 114 6.73 11.20 11.40
CA ARG A 114 6.82 9.84 11.92
C ARG A 114 6.59 8.80 10.84
N ILE A 115 5.59 8.99 9.98
CA ILE A 115 5.36 8.11 8.82
C ILE A 115 6.58 8.14 7.89
N GLU A 116 7.14 9.33 7.63
CA GLU A 116 8.33 9.49 6.77
C GLU A 116 9.53 8.71 7.32
N VAL A 117 9.76 8.73 8.65
CA VAL A 117 10.83 7.93 9.27
C VAL A 117 10.64 6.44 9.00
N GLU A 118 9.42 5.92 9.16
CA GLU A 118 9.14 4.50 8.89
C GLU A 118 9.27 4.16 7.40
N ALA A 119 8.85 5.07 6.52
CA ALA A 119 9.01 4.91 5.08
C ALA A 119 10.50 4.90 4.69
N LYS A 120 11.32 5.78 5.28
CA LYS A 120 12.77 5.84 5.06
C LYS A 120 13.48 4.55 5.49
N ARG A 121 12.98 3.85 6.51
CA ARG A 121 13.52 2.53 6.91
C ARG A 121 13.36 1.50 5.79
N LEU A 122 12.18 1.42 5.18
CA LEU A 122 11.94 0.54 4.02
C LEU A 122 12.79 0.93 2.81
N VAL A 123 12.97 2.24 2.56
CA VAL A 123 13.84 2.72 1.47
C VAL A 123 15.30 2.37 1.72
N ALA A 124 15.77 2.46 2.97
CA ALA A 124 17.12 2.04 3.34
C ALA A 124 17.34 0.54 3.14
N GLU A 125 16.28 -0.27 3.22
CA GLU A 125 16.28 -1.71 2.89
C GLU A 125 16.15 -2.00 1.40
N GLY A 126 15.97 -0.96 0.56
CA GLY A 126 15.95 -1.07 -0.89
C GLY A 126 14.59 -0.87 -1.56
N ALA A 127 13.54 -0.49 -0.80
CA ALA A 127 12.25 -0.15 -1.41
C ALA A 127 12.42 0.96 -2.45
N GLN A 128 11.94 0.72 -3.67
CA GLN A 128 11.95 1.67 -4.78
C GLN A 128 10.69 2.54 -4.82
N CYS A 129 9.61 2.08 -4.17
CA CYS A 129 8.43 2.86 -3.80
C CYS A 129 7.83 2.27 -2.52
N VAL A 130 6.93 3.03 -1.88
CA VAL A 130 6.22 2.60 -0.68
C VAL A 130 4.72 2.73 -0.91
N ILE A 131 3.97 1.65 -0.74
CA ILE A 131 2.51 1.68 -0.76
C ILE A 131 2.00 2.17 0.59
N THR A 132 1.06 3.11 0.54
CA THR A 132 0.28 3.60 1.69
C THR A 132 -0.99 2.76 1.86
N GLY A 133 -0.83 1.56 2.41
CA GLY A 133 -1.88 0.53 2.55
C GLY A 133 -3.00 0.85 3.56
N CYS A 134 -3.17 2.11 3.96
CA CYS A 134 -4.28 2.61 4.77
C CYS A 134 -4.70 3.98 4.24
N THR A 135 -6.00 4.20 4.04
CA THR A 135 -6.54 5.44 3.45
C THR A 135 -6.25 6.70 4.25
N GLU A 136 -5.91 6.55 5.52
CA GLU A 136 -5.47 7.62 6.42
C GLU A 136 -4.05 8.09 6.12
N LEU A 137 -3.13 7.21 5.73
CA LEU A 137 -1.70 7.57 5.57
C LEU A 137 -1.50 8.72 4.56
N PRO A 138 -2.17 8.73 3.38
CA PRO A 138 -2.08 9.84 2.43
C PRO A 138 -2.52 11.20 2.96
N VAL A 139 -3.27 11.28 4.07
CA VAL A 139 -3.69 12.56 4.67
C VAL A 139 -2.48 13.36 5.15
N CYS A 140 -1.46 12.68 5.66
CA CYS A 140 -0.24 13.31 6.17
C CYS A 140 1.01 12.98 5.35
N PHE A 141 0.97 11.94 4.51
CA PHE A 141 2.12 11.44 3.77
C PHE A 141 1.75 11.13 2.31
N ASN A 142 1.92 12.13 1.43
CA ASN A 142 1.61 12.04 0.01
C ASN A 142 2.68 12.77 -0.84
N GLU A 143 2.53 12.74 -2.17
CA GLU A 143 3.47 13.39 -3.10
C GLU A 143 3.61 14.91 -2.86
N ASP A 144 2.54 15.61 -2.50
CA ASP A 144 2.57 17.05 -2.27
C ASP A 144 3.33 17.41 -0.99
N SER A 145 3.15 16.62 0.08
CA SER A 145 3.83 16.84 1.36
C SER A 145 5.25 16.29 1.38
N HIS A 146 5.55 15.26 0.58
CA HIS A 146 6.84 14.56 0.56
C HIS A 146 7.35 14.30 -0.88
N PRO A 147 7.61 15.35 -1.68
CA PRO A 147 7.94 15.22 -3.11
C PRO A 147 9.32 14.58 -3.37
N ALA A 148 10.19 14.54 -2.35
CA ALA A 148 11.50 13.92 -2.42
C ALA A 148 11.48 12.41 -2.10
N PHE A 149 10.33 11.87 -1.69
CA PHE A 149 10.19 10.48 -1.29
C PHE A 149 9.87 9.59 -2.49
N PRO A 150 10.44 8.36 -2.62
CA PRO A 150 10.05 7.43 -3.67
C PRO A 150 8.55 7.15 -3.56
N THR A 151 7.83 7.71 -4.53
CA THR A 151 6.39 7.94 -4.62
C THR A 151 5.55 7.09 -3.65
N PRO A 152 4.86 7.68 -2.66
CA PRO A 152 3.81 6.97 -1.93
C PRO A 152 2.67 6.65 -2.89
N ILE A 153 2.35 5.36 -3.04
CA ILE A 153 1.29 4.85 -3.96
C ILE A 153 0.07 4.39 -3.16
#